data_AF-A0A7V5FQF7-F1
#
_entry.id   AF-A0A7V5FQF7-F1
#
_cell.length_a   1.000
_cell.length_b   1.000
_cell.length_c   1.000
_cell.angle_alpha   90.00
_cell.angle_beta   90.00
_cell.angle_gamma   90.00
#
_symmetry.space_group_name_H-M   'P 1'
#
loop_
_entity.id
_entity.type
_entity.pdbx_description
1 polymer ?
#
loop_
_entity_poly.entity_id
_entity_poly.type
_entity_poly.pdbx_seq_one_letter_code
_entity_poly.pdbx_strand_id
1 'polypeptide(L)'
;MALSKRDRTTLIIGVVVLLVFAFVQFVIFPLLDKRKRLARTIAAREREIVEMKAMQQKYGQLHEQSNSLEKQLGARAAGFSLFSFLEKMATQSKIKDHIAYMKPSSMTGEGTLRQIMVEMKL
;
A
#
# COMPACT_ATOMS: atom_id res chain seq x y z
N MET A 1 16.68 37.56 67.24
CA MET A 1 17.80 36.77 66.68
C MET A 1 18.35 37.51 65.47
N ALA A 2 19.46 38.22 65.64
CA ALA A 2 20.04 39.03 64.56
C ALA A 2 20.88 38.11 63.65
N LEU A 3 20.40 37.83 62.45
CA LEU A 3 21.19 37.12 61.44
C LEU A 3 22.38 38.00 61.06
N SER A 4 23.58 37.47 61.31
CA SER A 4 24.83 38.15 61.00
C SER A 4 24.92 38.35 59.48
N LYS A 5 25.47 39.49 59.02
CA LYS A 5 25.51 39.88 57.59
C LYS A 5 26.06 38.78 56.66
N ARG A 6 26.88 37.86 57.20
CA ARG A 6 27.45 36.70 56.50
C ARG A 6 26.41 35.62 56.15
N ASP A 7 25.45 35.35 57.03
CA ASP A 7 24.42 34.33 56.80
C ASP A 7 23.48 34.76 55.69
N ARG A 8 23.20 36.06 55.57
CA ARG A 8 22.38 36.62 54.49
C ARG A 8 23.05 36.44 53.12
N THR A 9 24.37 36.60 53.04
CA THR A 9 25.10 36.41 51.77
C THR A 9 25.08 34.95 51.34
N THR A 10 25.30 34.00 52.26
CA THR A 10 25.23 32.56 51.97
C THR A 10 23.84 32.14 51.53
N LEU A 11 22.80 32.69 52.15
CA LEU A 11 21.40 32.45 51.76
C LEU A 11 21.12 32.97 50.34
N ILE A 12 21.59 34.18 50.02
CA ILE A 12 21.43 34.76 48.68
C ILE A 12 22.17 33.91 47.64
N ILE A 13 23.40 33.49 47.91
CA ILE A 13 24.17 32.63 47.00
C ILE A 13 23.44 31.31 46.78
N GLY A 14 22.92 30.68 47.83
CA GLY A 14 22.16 29.43 47.72
C GLY A 14 20.90 29.59 46.85
N VAL A 15 20.16 30.68 47.03
CA VAL A 15 18.98 30.99 46.21
C VAL A 15 19.36 31.24 44.74
N VAL A 16 20.46 31.95 44.47
CA VAL A 16 20.94 32.19 43.11
C VAL A 16 21.35 30.88 42.43
N VAL A 17 22.08 30.00 43.13
CA VAL A 17 22.49 28.69 42.59
C VAL A 17 21.27 27.82 42.27
N LEU A 18 20.26 27.79 43.16
CA LEU A 18 19.00 27.09 42.91
C LEU A 18 18.25 27.65 41.71
N LEU A 19 18.20 28.97 41.56
CA LEU A 19 17.57 29.62 40.41
C LEU A 19 18.29 29.30 39.10
N VAL A 20 19.63 29.33 39.09
CA VAL A 20 20.43 28.98 37.90
C VAL A 20 20.22 27.51 37.54
N PHE A 21 20.22 26.61 38.52
CA PHE A 21 19.97 25.19 38.31
C PHE A 21 18.56 24.94 37.74
N ALA A 22 17.54 25.58 38.32
CA ALA A 22 16.17 25.53 37.83
C ALA A 22 16.06 26.08 36.40
N PHE A 23 16.75 27.19 36.10
CA PHE A 23 16.75 27.78 34.76
C PHE A 23 17.38 26.85 33.72
N VAL A 24 18.52 26.23 34.04
CA VAL A 24 19.17 25.24 33.16
C VAL A 24 18.24 24.06 32.90
N GLN A 25 17.61 23.52 33.95
CA GLN A 25 16.71 22.37 33.83
C GLN A 25 15.41 22.69 33.08
N PHE A 26 14.81 23.86 33.30
CA PHE A 26 13.54 24.26 32.66
C PHE A 26 13.68 24.97 31.31
N VAL A 27 14.86 25.42 30.91
CA VAL A 27 15.05 26.11 29.62
C VAL A 27 15.85 25.27 28.63
N ILE A 28 16.96 24.65 29.04
CA ILE A 28 17.82 23.89 28.14
C ILE A 28 17.20 22.52 27.80
N PHE A 29 16.66 21.83 28.80
CA PHE A 29 16.07 20.50 28.64
C PHE A 29 14.86 20.49 27.68
N PRO A 30 13.85 21.38 27.82
CA PRO A 30 12.73 21.40 26.86
C PRO A 30 13.13 21.85 25.46
N LEU A 31 14.23 22.60 25.29
CA LEU A 31 14.72 22.95 23.96
C LEU A 31 15.29 21.72 23.21
N LEU A 32 15.99 20.83 23.91
CA LEU A 32 16.57 19.62 23.34
C LEU A 32 15.51 18.53 23.08
N ASP A 33 14.52 18.39 23.95
CA ASP A 33 13.46 17.39 23.79
C ASP A 33 12.48 17.72 22.65
N LYS A 34 12.21 19.01 22.40
CA LYS A 34 11.37 19.43 21.29
C LYS A 34 11.97 19.09 19.92
N ARG A 35 13.30 19.11 19.78
CA ARG A 35 13.98 18.74 18.53
C ARG A 35 13.92 17.24 18.24
N LYS A 36 14.05 16.40 19.27
CA LYS A 36 13.94 14.94 19.13
C LYS A 36 12.54 14.49 18.72
N ARG A 37 11.50 15.15 19.25
CA ARG A 37 10.11 14.86 18.90
C ARG A 37 9.80 15.21 17.44
N LEU A 38 10.26 16.37 16.97
CA LEU A 38 10.07 16.80 15.57
C LEU A 38 10.78 15.87 14.59
N ALA A 39 12.03 15.47 14.88
CA ALA A 39 12.79 14.55 14.03
C ALA A 39 12.13 13.17 13.91
N ARG A 40 11.58 12.65 15.02
CA ARG A 40 10.83 11.38 15.01
C ARG A 40 9.55 11.46 14.18
N THR A 41 8.82 12.57 14.25
CA THR A 41 7.61 12.77 13.45
C THR A 41 7.93 12.89 11.97
N ILE A 42 9.02 13.58 11.60
CA ILE A 42 9.45 13.70 10.20
C ILE A 42 9.85 12.33 9.62
N ALA A 43 10.65 11.55 10.36
CA ALA A 43 11.06 10.22 9.93
C ALA A 43 9.88 9.24 9.78
N ALA A 44 8.84 9.36 10.61
CA ALA A 44 7.63 8.55 10.48
C ALA A 44 6.82 8.94 9.23
N ARG A 45 6.67 10.24 8.95
CA ARG A 45 5.96 10.74 7.77
C ARG A 45 6.67 10.40 6.45
N GLU A 46 8.00 10.39 6.46
CA GLU A 46 8.79 10.02 5.30
C GLU A 46 8.59 8.54 4.91
N ARG A 47 8.47 7.65 5.89
CA ARG A 47 8.15 6.23 5.65
C ARG A 47 6.75 6.04 5.05
N GLU A 48 5.75 6.75 5.57
CA GLU A 48 4.38 6.69 5.04
C GLU A 48 4.32 7.14 3.57
N ILE A 49 5.08 8.18 3.18
CA ILE A 49 5.13 8.65 1.79
C ILE A 49 5.78 7.62 0.86
N VAL A 50 6.82 6.93 1.31
CA VAL A 50 7.48 5.88 0.51
C VAL A 50 6.53 4.70 0.25
N GLU A 51 5.80 4.27 1.28
CA GLU A 51 4.80 3.21 1.16
C GLU A 51 3.64 3.62 0.24
N MET A 52 3.15 4.86 0.36
CA MET A 52 2.12 5.40 -0.54
C MET A 52 2.58 5.43 -1.99
N LYS A 53 3.84 5.83 -2.25
CA LYS A 53 4.38 5.88 -3.61
C LYS A 53 4.52 4.48 -4.21
N ALA A 54 4.97 3.50 -3.42
CA ALA A 54 5.03 2.10 -3.86
C ALA A 54 3.63 1.56 -4.18
N MET A 55 2.63 1.89 -3.36
CA MET A 55 1.24 1.48 -3.60
C MET A 55 0.65 2.15 -4.85
N GLN A 56 0.94 3.44 -5.07
CA GLN A 56 0.53 4.18 -6.26
C GLN A 56 1.12 3.58 -7.54
N GLN A 57 2.39 3.19 -7.52
CA GLN A 57 3.03 2.52 -8.65
C GLN A 57 2.38 1.16 -8.95
N LYS A 58 2.11 0.36 -7.91
CA LYS A 58 1.43 -0.93 -8.07
C LYS A 58 0.02 -0.75 -8.62
N TYR A 59 -0.71 0.26 -8.15
CA TYR A 59 -2.04 0.60 -8.66
C TYR A 59 -1.99 1.04 -10.12
N GLY A 60 -1.04 1.90 -10.50
CA GLY A 60 -0.86 2.35 -11.89
C GLY A 60 -0.60 1.19 -12.84
N GLN A 61 0.31 0.27 -12.49
CA GLN A 61 0.59 -0.92 -13.29
C GLN A 61 -0.65 -1.82 -13.44
N LEU A 62 -1.39 -2.04 -12.36
CA LEU A 62 -2.61 -2.86 -12.41
C LEU A 62 -3.70 -2.20 -13.26
N HIS A 63 -3.83 -0.87 -13.18
CA HIS A 63 -4.80 -0.11 -13.95
C HIS A 63 -4.46 -0.11 -15.45
N GLU A 64 -3.18 0.04 -15.80
CA GLU A 64 -2.73 -0.05 -17.20
C GLU A 64 -2.97 -1.45 -17.78
N GLN A 65 -2.67 -2.51 -17.01
CA GLN A 65 -2.97 -3.89 -17.40
C GLN A 65 -4.47 -4.08 -17.62
N SER A 66 -5.31 -3.62 -16.70
CA SER A 66 -6.77 -3.69 -16.84
C SER A 66 -7.27 -2.97 -18.09
N ASN A 67 -6.82 -1.73 -18.33
CA ASN A 67 -7.20 -0.97 -19.51
C ASN A 67 -6.73 -1.64 -20.81
N SER A 68 -5.55 -2.26 -20.81
CA SER A 68 -5.06 -2.99 -21.98
C SER A 68 -5.93 -4.22 -22.28
N LEU A 69 -6.35 -4.96 -21.25
CA LEU A 69 -7.24 -6.11 -21.38
C LEU A 69 -8.62 -5.69 -21.89
N GLU A 70 -9.17 -4.60 -21.35
CA GLU A 70 -10.47 -4.08 -21.78
C GLU A 70 -10.44 -3.62 -23.25
N LYS A 71 -9.38 -2.92 -23.67
CA LYS A 71 -9.17 -2.54 -25.08
C LYS A 71 -9.05 -3.76 -25.99
N GLN A 72 -8.31 -4.79 -25.58
CA GLN A 72 -8.18 -6.02 -26.37
C GLN A 72 -9.51 -6.78 -26.47
N LEU A 73 -10.29 -6.82 -25.39
CA LEU A 73 -11.62 -7.42 -25.37
C LEU A 73 -12.61 -6.64 -26.23
N GLY A 74 -12.55 -5.30 -26.24
CA GLY A 74 -13.36 -4.44 -27.10
C GLY A 74 -12.99 -4.51 -28.58
N ALA A 75 -11.71 -4.73 -28.90
CA ALA A 75 -11.22 -4.90 -30.28
C ALA A 75 -11.44 -6.32 -30.83
N ARG A 76 -11.85 -7.28 -30.00
CA ARG A 76 -12.13 -8.65 -30.42
C ARG A 76 -13.34 -8.67 -31.36
N ALA A 77 -13.22 -9.38 -32.48
CA ALA A 77 -14.33 -9.59 -33.40
C ALA A 77 -15.55 -10.16 -32.67
N ALA A 78 -16.70 -9.49 -32.81
CA ALA A 78 -17.97 -9.93 -32.23
C ALA A 78 -18.36 -11.31 -32.81
N GLY A 79 -18.87 -12.20 -31.96
CA GLY A 79 -19.40 -13.50 -32.39
C GLY A 79 -18.44 -14.69 -32.28
N PHE A 80 -17.31 -14.57 -31.58
CA PHE A 80 -16.46 -15.74 -31.30
C PHE A 80 -17.20 -16.79 -30.45
N SER A 81 -17.27 -18.03 -30.95
CA SER A 81 -17.76 -19.22 -30.23
C SER A 81 -16.59 -20.15 -29.92
N LEU A 82 -16.30 -20.36 -28.63
CA LEU A 82 -15.24 -21.27 -28.19
C LEU A 82 -15.50 -22.70 -28.66
N PHE A 83 -16.75 -23.14 -28.65
CA PHE A 83 -17.16 -24.45 -29.15
C PHE A 83 -16.80 -24.63 -30.63
N SER A 84 -17.21 -23.69 -31.49
CA SER A 84 -16.95 -23.77 -32.94
C SER A 84 -15.45 -23.71 -33.27
N PHE A 85 -14.68 -22.96 -32.47
CA PHE A 85 -13.24 -22.92 -32.58
C PHE A 85 -12.61 -24.29 -32.27
N LEU A 86 -12.99 -24.90 -31.13
CA LEU A 86 -12.48 -26.21 -30.73
C LEU A 86 -12.91 -27.31 -31.71
N GLU A 87 -14.14 -27.26 -32.22
CA GLU A 87 -14.61 -28.20 -33.24
C GLU A 87 -13.76 -28.11 -34.52
N LYS A 88 -13.49 -26.90 -35.01
CA LYS A 88 -12.64 -26.69 -36.19
C LYS A 88 -11.24 -27.25 -35.99
N MET A 89 -10.64 -27.03 -34.82
CA MET A 89 -9.32 -27.55 -34.47
C MET A 89 -9.33 -29.09 -34.38
N ALA A 90 -10.36 -29.69 -33.78
CA ALA A 90 -10.51 -31.14 -33.70
C ALA A 90 -10.62 -31.79 -35.09
N THR A 91 -11.35 -31.15 -36.01
CA THR A 91 -11.44 -31.57 -37.41
C THR A 91 -10.10 -31.43 -38.13
N GLN A 92 -9.39 -30.31 -37.97
CA GLN A 92 -8.08 -30.09 -38.60
C GLN A 92 -7.03 -31.10 -38.11
N SER A 93 -7.05 -31.41 -36.80
CA SER A 93 -6.14 -32.37 -36.18
C SER A 93 -6.57 -33.83 -36.35
N LYS A 94 -7.70 -34.11 -37.02
CA LYS A 94 -8.26 -35.46 -37.21
C LYS A 94 -8.50 -36.25 -35.90
N ILE A 95 -8.74 -35.55 -34.79
CA ILE A 95 -9.00 -36.16 -33.48
C ILE A 95 -10.49 -36.16 -33.12
N LYS A 96 -11.37 -35.65 -34.00
CA LYS A 96 -12.81 -35.54 -33.72
C LYS A 96 -13.43 -36.88 -33.32
N ASP A 97 -12.98 -37.98 -33.94
CA ASP A 97 -13.48 -39.33 -33.67
C ASP A 97 -13.01 -39.89 -32.32
N HIS A 98 -12.02 -39.24 -31.70
CA HIS A 98 -11.49 -39.57 -30.38
C HIS A 98 -12.01 -38.60 -29.30
N ILE A 99 -13.08 -37.87 -29.57
CA ILE A 99 -13.72 -36.98 -28.61
C ILE A 99 -15.08 -37.58 -28.26
N ALA A 100 -15.19 -38.19 -27.08
CA ALA A 100 -16.45 -38.70 -26.54
C ALA A 100 -17.52 -37.60 -26.38
N TYR A 101 -17.15 -36.40 -25.92
CA TYR A 101 -18.06 -35.25 -25.91
C TYR A 101 -17.35 -33.89 -25.85
N MET A 102 -18.00 -32.87 -26.39
CA MET A 102 -17.71 -31.44 -26.16
C MET A 102 -19.00 -30.73 -25.78
N LYS A 103 -19.09 -30.20 -24.56
CA LYS A 103 -20.30 -29.53 -24.05
C LYS A 103 -19.99 -28.09 -23.67
N PRO A 104 -20.60 -27.08 -24.33
CA PRO A 104 -20.48 -25.71 -23.90
C PRO A 104 -21.23 -25.49 -22.58
N SER A 105 -20.58 -24.84 -21.63
CA SER A 105 -21.16 -24.38 -20.38
C SER A 105 -20.86 -22.90 -20.21
N SER A 106 -21.88 -22.12 -19.85
CA SER A 106 -21.70 -20.72 -19.47
C SER A 106 -21.58 -20.63 -17.96
N MET A 107 -20.42 -20.25 -17.45
CA MET A 107 -20.29 -19.76 -16.09
C MET A 107 -20.63 -18.27 -16.10
N THR A 108 -21.76 -17.91 -15.50
CA THR A 108 -22.01 -16.53 -15.12
C THR A 108 -21.18 -16.27 -13.86
N GLY A 109 -19.92 -15.86 -14.03
CA GLY A 109 -19.11 -15.38 -12.90
C GLY A 109 -19.68 -14.05 -12.38
N GLU A 110 -19.43 -13.74 -11.11
CA GLU A 110 -19.91 -12.53 -10.41
C GLU A 110 -19.34 -11.19 -10.95
N GLY A 111 -18.75 -11.17 -12.15
CA GLY A 111 -18.07 -10.00 -12.72
C GLY A 111 -18.71 -9.46 -14.00
N THR A 112 -18.22 -8.30 -14.46
CA THR A 112 -18.65 -7.62 -15.71
C THR A 112 -18.27 -8.39 -16.99
N LEU A 113 -17.44 -9.43 -16.87
CA LEU A 113 -16.94 -10.21 -18.00
C LEU A 113 -17.71 -11.54 -18.14
N ARG A 114 -18.15 -11.84 -19.37
CA ARG A 114 -18.80 -13.11 -19.70
C ARG A 114 -17.75 -14.20 -19.90
N GLN A 115 -17.77 -15.22 -19.05
CA GLN A 115 -16.92 -16.39 -19.18
C GLN A 115 -17.63 -17.51 -19.97
N ILE A 116 -16.93 -18.10 -20.95
CA ILE A 116 -17.41 -19.21 -21.75
C ILE A 116 -16.50 -20.40 -21.49
N MET A 117 -17.08 -21.56 -21.16
CA MET A 117 -16.36 -22.80 -20.87
C MET A 117 -16.85 -23.91 -21.81
N VAL A 118 -15.98 -24.86 -22.14
CA VAL A 118 -16.33 -26.07 -22.89
C VAL A 118 -15.70 -27.26 -22.17
N GLU A 119 -16.53 -28.19 -21.72
CA GLU A 119 -16.09 -29.46 -21.14
C GLU A 119 -15.82 -30.45 -22.26
N MET A 120 -14.67 -31.12 -22.24
CA MET A 120 -14.27 -32.09 -23.26
C MET A 120 -13.82 -33.39 -22.61
N LYS A 121 -14.23 -34.51 -23.22
CA LYS A 121 -13.70 -35.85 -22.90
C LYS A 121 -13.23 -36.51 -24.19
N LEU A 122 -12.04 -37.10 -24.10
CA LEU A 122 -11.45 -37.93 -25.16
C LEU A 122 -11.97 -39.37 -25.00
#